data_AF-A0A1B8RAY9-F1
#
_entry.id   AF-A0A1B8RAY9-F1
#
_cell.length_a   1.000
_cell.length_b   1.000
_cell.length_c   1.000
_cell.angle_alpha   90.00
_cell.angle_beta   90.00
_cell.angle_gamma   90.00
#
_symmetry.space_group_name_H-M   'P 1'
#
loop_
_entity.id
_entity.type
_entity.pdbx_description
1 polymer ?
#
loop_
_entity_poly.entity_id
_entity_poly.type
_entity_poly.pdbx_seq_one_letter_code
_entity_poly.pdbx_strand_id
1 'polypeptide(L)'
;MGAIVALMMTGFAAVGTFKFLTQSDFRKSLLGEFIASPVETTFIFALCGCMLLFFWGVFVPTLGTIKVPIMGNRYELWAVAGIESLVGFLIMVLSKWLGTHRSK
;
A
#
# COMPACT_ATOMS: atom_id res chain seq x y z
N MET A 1 -16.80 -1.99 7.53
CA MET A 1 -15.97 -0.79 7.25
C MET A 1 -14.80 -1.10 6.31
N GLY A 2 -14.01 -2.17 6.53
CA GLY A 2 -12.83 -2.49 5.69
C GLY A 2 -13.09 -2.65 4.19
N ALA A 3 -14.18 -3.32 3.78
CA ALA A 3 -14.51 -3.48 2.36
C ALA A 3 -14.82 -2.15 1.65
N ILE A 4 -15.46 -1.21 2.34
CA ILE A 4 -15.76 0.12 1.80
C ILE A 4 -14.46 0.91 1.59
N VAL A 5 -13.55 0.86 2.57
CA VAL A 5 -12.23 1.49 2.46
C VAL A 5 -11.44 0.90 1.30
N ALA A 6 -11.43 -0.43 1.15
CA ALA A 6 -10.74 -1.09 0.04
C ALA A 6 -11.32 -0.70 -1.34
N LEU A 7 -12.64 -0.59 -1.46
CA LEU A 7 -13.29 -0.13 -2.69
C LEU A 7 -12.97 1.34 -2.99
N MET A 8 -12.99 2.23 -1.99
CA MET A 8 -12.59 3.63 -2.16
C MET A 8 -11.12 3.75 -2.58
N MET A 9 -10.21 3.00 -1.94
CA MET A 9 -8.79 2.97 -2.30
C MET A 9 -8.58 2.44 -3.71
N THR A 10 -9.33 1.42 -4.13
CA THR A 10 -9.29 0.91 -5.50
C THR A 10 -9.73 1.98 -6.49
N GLY A 11 -10.80 2.72 -6.18
CA GLY A 11 -11.25 3.86 -6.99
C GLY A 11 -10.20 4.97 -7.10
N PHE A 12 -9.58 5.35 -5.98
CA PHE A 12 -8.50 6.35 -5.99
C PHE A 12 -7.28 5.88 -6.78
N ALA A 13 -6.89 4.62 -6.66
CA ALA A 13 -5.80 4.04 -7.43
C ALA A 13 -6.11 4.08 -8.94
N ALA A 14 -7.31 3.66 -9.35
CA ALA A 14 -7.72 3.68 -10.75
C ALA A 14 -7.74 5.10 -11.35
N VAL A 15 -8.35 6.06 -10.64
CA VAL A 15 -8.39 7.47 -11.06
C VAL A 15 -6.99 8.08 -11.09
N GLY A 16 -6.16 7.76 -10.08
CA GLY A 16 -4.77 8.20 -9.99
C GLY A 16 -3.93 7.70 -11.17
N THR A 17 -4.01 6.41 -11.49
CA THR A 17 -3.33 5.81 -12.65
C THR A 17 -3.84 6.40 -13.96
N PHE A 18 -5.15 6.59 -14.12
CA PHE A 18 -5.72 7.20 -15.32
C PHE A 18 -5.21 8.63 -15.52
N LYS A 19 -5.24 9.47 -14.48
CA LYS A 19 -4.71 10.84 -14.53
C LYS A 19 -3.19 10.85 -14.74
N PHE A 20 -2.46 9.89 -14.18
CA PHE A 20 -1.03 9.76 -14.41
C PHE A 20 -0.73 9.48 -15.89
N LEU A 21 -1.52 8.64 -16.57
CA LEU A 21 -1.30 8.34 -17.98
C LEU A 21 -1.76 9.46 -18.92
N THR A 22 -2.82 10.18 -18.56
CA THR A 22 -3.48 11.17 -19.44
C THR A 22 -3.04 12.62 -19.21
N GLN A 23 -2.63 12.99 -17.99
CA GLN A 23 -2.31 14.37 -17.64
C GLN A 23 -0.81 14.54 -17.31
N SER A 24 -0.13 15.37 -18.11
CA SER A 24 1.26 15.81 -17.90
C SER A 24 1.46 16.46 -16.53
N ASP A 25 0.55 17.37 -16.15
CA ASP A 25 0.75 18.22 -14.98
C ASP A 25 0.57 17.42 -13.69
N PHE A 26 -0.36 16.47 -13.69
CA PHE A 26 -0.54 15.52 -12.59
C PHE A 26 0.71 14.66 -12.40
N ARG A 27 1.32 14.13 -13.48
CA ARG A 27 2.59 13.40 -13.39
C ARG A 27 3.71 14.23 -12.79
N LYS A 28 3.88 15.47 -13.26
CA LYS A 28 4.94 16.37 -12.76
C LYS A 28 4.74 16.69 -11.28
N SER A 29 3.49 16.92 -10.87
CA SER A 29 3.14 17.12 -9.45
C SER A 29 3.50 15.89 -8.61
N LEU A 30 3.08 14.70 -9.06
CA LEU A 30 3.27 13.45 -8.32
C LEU A 30 4.75 13.06 -8.24
N LEU A 31 5.51 13.26 -9.32
CA LEU A 31 6.97 13.09 -9.32
C LEU A 31 7.66 14.16 -8.47
N GLY A 32 7.13 15.39 -8.45
CA GLY A 32 7.62 16.47 -7.58
C GLY A 32 7.48 16.13 -6.10
N GLU A 33 6.33 15.61 -5.69
CA GLU A 33 6.11 15.09 -4.33
C GLU A 33 7.04 13.91 -4.03
N PHE A 34 7.20 12.99 -4.98
CA PHE A 34 8.11 11.85 -4.82
C PHE A 34 9.57 12.28 -4.65
N ILE A 35 10.01 13.36 -5.30
CA ILE A 35 11.36 13.92 -5.14
C ILE A 35 11.49 14.63 -3.79
N ALA A 36 10.43 15.29 -3.31
CA ALA A 36 10.43 16.02 -2.05
C ALA A 36 10.46 15.08 -0.82
N SER A 37 9.73 13.96 -0.85
CA SER A 37 9.64 13.02 0.28
C SER A 37 9.63 11.55 -0.16
N PRO A 38 10.68 11.07 -0.86
CA PRO A 38 10.70 9.76 -1.52
C PRO A 38 10.41 8.59 -0.57
N VAL A 39 10.92 8.64 0.66
CA VAL A 39 10.74 7.57 1.65
C VAL A 39 9.28 7.48 2.12
N GLU A 40 8.67 8.62 2.43
CA GLU A 40 7.31 8.69 2.94
C GLU A 40 6.29 8.35 1.85
N THR A 41 6.48 8.89 0.64
CA THR A 41 5.63 8.58 -0.51
C THR A 41 5.71 7.09 -0.86
N THR A 42 6.92 6.51 -0.93
CA THR A 42 7.10 5.08 -1.21
C THR A 42 6.45 4.22 -0.13
N PHE A 43 6.60 4.58 1.15
CA PHE A 43 5.98 3.85 2.26
C PHE A 43 4.45 3.86 2.17
N ILE A 44 3.85 5.02 1.90
CA ILE A 44 2.39 5.13 1.75
C ILE A 44 1.91 4.33 0.54
N PHE A 45 2.61 4.40 -0.60
CA PHE A 45 2.25 3.61 -1.79
C PHE A 45 2.36 2.11 -1.54
N ALA A 46 3.43 1.66 -0.89
CA ALA A 46 3.63 0.26 -0.54
C ALA A 46 2.55 -0.24 0.42
N LEU A 47 2.23 0.54 1.45
CA LEU A 47 1.20 0.19 2.44
C LEU A 47 -0.20 0.14 1.80
N CYS A 48 -0.53 1.12 0.96
CA CYS A 48 -1.78 1.12 0.19
C CYS A 48 -1.86 -0.09 -0.76
N GLY A 49 -0.78 -0.38 -1.47
CA GLY A 49 -0.68 -1.51 -2.38
C GLY A 49 -0.84 -2.85 -1.65
N CYS A 50 -0.19 -3.02 -0.49
CA CYS A 50 -0.28 -4.23 0.33
C CYS A 50 -1.70 -4.43 0.88
N MET A 51 -2.37 -3.37 1.35
CA MET A 51 -3.76 -3.47 1.79
C MET A 51 -4.72 -3.86 0.66
N LEU A 52 -4.52 -3.31 -0.54
CA LEU A 52 -5.29 -3.66 -1.72
C LEU A 52 -5.02 -5.10 -2.18
N LEU A 53 -3.76 -5.51 -2.22
CA LEU A 53 -3.36 -6.88 -2.59
C LEU A 53 -3.87 -7.91 -1.57
N PHE A 54 -3.84 -7.58 -0.27
CA PHE A 54 -4.41 -8.42 0.77
C PHE A 54 -5.93 -8.55 0.59
N PHE A 55 -6.65 -7.43 0.44
CA PHE A 55 -8.10 -7.45 0.28
C PHE A 55 -8.50 -8.21 -1.00
N TRP A 56 -7.99 -7.81 -2.16
CA TRP A 56 -8.34 -8.46 -3.41
C TRP A 56 -7.80 -9.90 -3.49
N GLY A 57 -6.67 -10.20 -2.86
CA GLY A 57 -6.14 -11.56 -2.78
C GLY A 57 -6.99 -12.51 -1.93
N VAL A 58 -7.64 -12.02 -0.86
CA VAL A 58 -8.58 -12.81 -0.06
C VAL A 58 -9.92 -13.00 -0.78
N PHE A 59 -10.43 -11.95 -1.45
CA PHE A 59 -11.78 -11.95 -2.03
C PHE A 59 -11.85 -12.41 -3.50
N VAL A 60 -10.74 -12.37 -4.25
CA VAL A 60 -10.68 -12.76 -5.65
C VAL A 60 -9.83 -14.04 -5.80
N PRO A 61 -10.44 -15.18 -6.14
CA PRO A 61 -9.74 -16.48 -6.20
C PRO A 61 -8.52 -16.51 -7.12
N THR A 62 -8.57 -15.76 -8.23
CA THR A 62 -7.45 -15.67 -9.19
C THR A 62 -6.23 -14.93 -8.62
N LEU A 63 -6.43 -14.01 -7.68
CA LEU A 63 -5.35 -13.30 -6.99
C LEU A 63 -4.86 -14.07 -5.76
N GLY A 64 -5.76 -14.77 -5.06
CA GLY A 64 -5.42 -15.59 -3.88
C GLY A 64 -4.56 -16.82 -4.18
N THR A 65 -4.60 -17.31 -5.42
CA THR A 65 -3.82 -18.47 -5.87
C THR A 65 -2.40 -18.13 -6.35
N ILE A 66 -2.06 -16.85 -6.45
CA ILE A 66 -0.72 -16.42 -6.86
C ILE A 66 0.25 -16.74 -5.72
N LYS A 67 1.24 -17.59 -6.02
CA LYS A 67 2.28 -18.00 -5.06
C LYS A 67 3.59 -17.32 -5.39
N VAL A 68 4.21 -16.73 -4.37
CA VAL A 68 5.52 -16.08 -4.46
C VAL A 68 6.55 -16.98 -3.78
N PRO A 69 7.67 -17.29 -4.45
CA PRO A 69 8.75 -18.02 -3.81
C PRO A 69 9.50 -17.09 -2.84
N ILE A 70 9.52 -17.41 -1.56
CA ILE A 70 10.30 -16.71 -0.52
C ILE A 70 11.09 -17.77 0.24
N MET A 71 12.42 -17.61 0.30
CA MET A 71 13.32 -18.54 1.02
C MET A 71 13.08 -20.03 0.70
N GLY A 72 12.83 -20.36 -0.57
CA GLY A 72 12.60 -21.74 -1.01
C GLY A 72 11.18 -22.28 -0.77
N ASN A 73 10.35 -21.57 -0.02
CA ASN A 73 8.95 -21.92 0.22
C ASN A 73 8.00 -21.08 -0.65
N ARG A 74 6.86 -21.66 -1.02
CA ARG A 74 5.82 -20.96 -1.79
C ARG A 74 4.77 -20.40 -0.84
N TYR A 75 4.75 -19.08 -0.69
CA TYR A 75 3.74 -18.38 0.11
C TYR A 75 2.69 -17.76 -0.80
N GLU A 76 1.46 -17.69 -0.34
CA GLU A 76 0.39 -17.01 -1.07
C GLU A 76 0.64 -15.50 -1.03
N LEU A 77 0.57 -14.83 -2.19
CA LEU A 77 0.89 -13.41 -2.35
C LEU A 77 0.08 -12.53 -1.40
N TRP A 78 -1.20 -12.88 -1.21
CA TRP A 78 -2.08 -12.16 -0.30
C TRP A 78 -1.64 -12.28 1.16
N ALA A 79 -1.15 -13.45 1.59
CA ALA A 79 -0.68 -13.66 2.95
C ALA A 79 0.59 -12.84 3.22
N VAL A 80 1.51 -12.78 2.27
CA VAL A 80 2.73 -11.95 2.34
C VAL A 80 2.37 -10.47 2.40
N ALA A 81 1.50 -10.01 1.51
CA ALA A 81 1.01 -8.63 1.51
C ALA A 81 0.27 -8.27 2.81
N GLY A 82 -0.48 -9.21 3.38
CA GLY A 82 -1.12 -9.06 4.68
C GLY A 82 -0.12 -8.84 5.81
N ILE A 83 0.92 -9.68 5.88
CA ILE A 83 2.00 -9.58 6.88
C ILE A 83 2.73 -8.24 6.73
N GLU A 84 3.10 -7.84 5.51
CA GLU A 84 3.78 -6.56 5.28
C GLU A 84 2.90 -5.36 5.68
N SER A 85 1.60 -5.39 5.37
CA SER A 85 0.69 -4.31 5.77
C SER A 85 0.55 -4.21 7.30
N LEU A 86 0.51 -5.35 8.00
CA LEU A 86 0.43 -5.41 9.46
C LEU A 86 1.72 -4.87 10.10
N VAL A 87 2.88 -5.27 9.58
CA VAL A 87 4.17 -4.76 10.05
C VAL A 87 4.29 -3.26 9.80
N GLY A 88 3.92 -2.78 8.60
CA GLY A 88 3.91 -1.35 8.28
C GLY A 88 2.98 -0.54 9.18
N PHE A 89 1.77 -1.04 9.44
CA PHE A 89 0.83 -0.41 10.36
C PHE A 89 1.38 -0.38 11.80
N LEU A 90 1.96 -1.48 12.27
CA LEU A 90 2.57 -1.58 13.60
C LEU A 90 3.71 -0.57 13.76
N ILE A 91 4.58 -0.44 12.76
CA ILE A 91 5.66 0.55 12.74
C ILE A 91 5.08 1.96 12.81
N MET A 92 4.05 2.26 12.03
CA MET A 92 3.41 3.59 12.04
C MET A 92 2.83 3.93 13.42
N VAL A 93 2.13 2.98 14.05
CA VAL A 93 1.55 3.14 15.39
C VAL A 93 2.65 3.33 16.43
N LEU A 94 3.70 2.51 16.43
CA LEU A 94 4.81 2.60 17.36
C LEU A 94 5.60 3.91 17.19
N SER A 95 5.84 4.33 15.95
CA SER A 95 6.52 5.60 15.63
C SER A 95 5.74 6.80 16.17
N LYS A 96 4.42 6.80 15.97
CA LYS A 96 3.54 7.86 16.45
C LYS A 96 3.44 7.86 17.98
N TRP A 97 3.40 6.69 18.61
CA TRP A 97 3.42 6.54 20.06
C TRP A 97 4.73 7.05 20.68
N LEU A 98 5.88 6.66 20.11
CA LEU A 98 7.21 7.12 20.54
C LEU A 98 7.41 8.63 20.33
N GLY A 99 6.92 9.19 19.21
CA GLY A 99 6.95 10.63 18.97
C GLY A 99 6.10 11.42 19.96
N THR A 100 4.95 10.88 20.37
CA THR A 100 4.07 11.50 21.37
C THR A 100 4.73 11.52 22.76
N HIS A 101 5.54 10.51 23.09
CA HIS A 101 6.30 10.45 24.35
C HIS A 101 7.56 11.32 24.37
N ARG A 102 8.09 11.74 23.21
CA ARG A 102 9.27 12.62 23.11
C ARG A 102 8.96 14.12 23.20
N SER A 103 7.68 14.49 23.13
CA SER A 103 7.21 15.89 23.18
C SER A 103 6.69 16.31 24.57
N LYS A 104 6.86 15.47 25.60
CA LYS A 104 6.69 15.81 27.02
C LYS A 104 8.05 15.79 27.70
#